data_AF-A0A0B1TZB5-F1
#
_entry.id   AF-A0A0B1TZB5-F1
#
_cell.length_a   1.000
_cell.length_b   1.000
_cell.length_c   1.000
_cell.angle_alpha   90.00
_cell.angle_beta   90.00
_cell.angle_gamma   90.00
#
_symmetry.space_group_name_H-M   'P 1'
#
loop_
_entity.id
_entity.type
_entity.pdbx_description
1 polymer ?
#
loop_
_entity_poly.entity_id
_entity_poly.type
_entity_poly.pdbx_seq_one_letter_code
_entity_poly.pdbx_strand_id
1 'polypeptide(L)'
;MKRLVFGVFLILALAGGAAGYLLLTDRVKPEITLAPESDVAAPKREFTLTLRDAGSGLKSAKVVVTQSDKQITLLDTTYANPVREAVEKFTLEPAGLRDGPFTLTITATDRSIANFSAGNIAAVTRQYTLDTIPPRVDVTSLAHNVRQGGVGAVSFSVNEAPESAGVVVGNDFYPAYKLDNGKYFGLYVFPYNMDPKDFVPKVKVTDKAGNIGVASFRYQAIPRKFRQDKLNISDNFLESKMPQYYDIITDTRDNLQIYLKVNNDIRRQNGVFLKELAQKSAPTMLWDKKAFLRLPNAAPRAGFGDHRTYYYQNKEIDQQTHMGVDLASLEGAPVPAANSGKVVFTGFLGIYGETVIIDHGLGLQTLYAHLRQIDAKVGQDIKKGEILGKTGVSGLAGGDHLHFGVLLDGQETSPIEWWDQHWIDDNILSKL
;
A
#
# COMPACT_ATOMS: atom_id res chain seq x y z
N MET A 1 -55.01 18.77 55.86
CA MET A 1 -53.64 18.23 55.99
C MET A 1 -53.31 17.11 55.00
N LYS A 2 -54.06 15.98 54.95
CA LYS A 2 -53.73 14.83 54.08
C LYS A 2 -53.64 15.12 52.56
N ARG A 3 -54.51 15.99 52.02
CA ARG A 3 -54.48 16.39 50.60
C ARG A 3 -53.28 17.27 50.21
N LEU A 4 -52.81 18.11 51.13
CA LEU A 4 -51.65 18.99 50.92
C LEU A 4 -50.35 18.17 50.92
N VAL A 5 -50.22 17.23 51.86
CA VAL A 5 -49.07 16.31 51.95
C VAL A 5 -49.00 15.39 50.72
N PHE A 6 -50.14 14.88 50.24
CA PHE A 6 -50.20 14.11 49.00
C PHE A 6 -49.80 14.93 47.77
N GLY A 7 -50.25 16.19 47.68
CA GLY A 7 -49.87 17.11 46.59
C GLY A 7 -48.36 17.43 46.58
N VAL A 8 -47.76 17.69 47.75
CA VAL A 8 -46.32 17.93 47.87
C VAL A 8 -45.50 16.67 47.53
N PHE A 9 -45.95 15.50 47.97
CA PHE A 9 -45.30 14.22 47.62
C PHE A 9 -45.38 13.94 46.10
N LEU A 10 -46.52 14.22 45.47
CA LEU A 10 -46.68 14.07 44.02
C LEU A 10 -45.75 15.02 43.26
N ILE A 11 -45.63 16.28 43.69
CA ILE A 11 -44.71 17.26 43.08
C ILE A 11 -43.26 16.83 43.26
N LEU A 12 -42.86 16.34 44.44
CA LEU A 12 -41.50 15.86 44.68
C LEU A 12 -41.20 14.57 43.90
N ALA A 13 -42.16 13.66 43.74
CA ALA A 13 -42.02 12.47 42.90
C ALA A 13 -41.92 12.82 41.42
N LEU A 14 -42.71 13.80 40.95
CA LEU A 14 -42.63 14.31 39.57
C LEU A 14 -41.32 15.07 39.32
N ALA A 15 -40.86 15.88 40.27
CA ALA A 15 -39.60 16.59 40.18
C ALA A 15 -38.39 15.64 40.26
N GLY A 16 -38.45 14.63 41.13
CA GLY A 16 -37.44 13.57 41.23
C GLY A 16 -37.43 12.67 40.00
N GLY A 17 -38.59 12.32 39.45
CA GLY A 17 -38.74 11.60 38.20
C GLY A 17 -38.23 12.41 37.00
N ALA A 18 -38.51 13.71 36.94
CA ALA A 18 -38.01 14.60 35.91
C ALA A 18 -36.48 14.80 36.02
N ALA A 19 -35.95 14.98 37.23
CA ALA A 19 -34.51 15.08 37.46
C ALA A 19 -33.79 13.77 37.13
N GLY A 20 -34.34 12.62 37.55
CA GLY A 20 -33.83 11.29 37.20
C GLY A 20 -33.86 11.04 35.69
N TYR A 21 -34.95 11.42 35.02
CA TYR A 21 -35.05 11.38 33.55
C TYR A 21 -33.96 12.24 32.90
N LEU A 22 -33.78 13.49 33.35
CA LEU A 22 -32.80 14.41 32.76
C LEU A 22 -31.34 14.00 33.03
N LEU A 23 -31.05 13.32 34.15
CA LEU A 23 -29.72 12.86 34.55
C LEU A 23 -29.33 11.51 33.92
N LEU A 24 -30.30 10.63 33.64
CA LEU A 24 -30.08 9.30 33.05
C LEU A 24 -30.27 9.27 31.53
N THR A 25 -30.84 10.32 30.94
CA THR A 25 -31.03 10.42 29.49
C THR A 25 -29.72 10.83 28.82
N ASP A 26 -29.15 9.91 28.05
CA ASP A 26 -28.14 10.22 27.04
C ASP A 26 -28.72 11.19 26.00
N ARG A 27 -28.00 12.29 25.73
CA ARG A 27 -28.41 13.35 24.80
C ARG A 27 -27.47 13.45 23.59
N VAL A 28 -26.45 12.62 23.53
CA VAL A 28 -25.49 12.63 22.43
C VAL A 28 -26.14 11.90 21.25
N LYS A 29 -26.10 12.53 20.07
CA LYS A 29 -26.59 11.91 18.85
C LYS A 29 -25.52 10.98 18.28
N PRO A 30 -25.91 9.89 17.59
CA PRO A 30 -24.95 9.08 16.85
C PRO A 30 -24.13 9.90 15.84
N GLU A 31 -22.86 9.56 15.71
CA GLU A 31 -21.99 10.06 14.66
C GLU A 31 -22.16 9.22 13.38
N ILE A 32 -22.20 9.90 12.23
CA ILE A 32 -22.40 9.29 10.91
C ILE A 32 -21.25 9.72 10.01
N THR A 33 -20.46 8.76 9.54
CA THR A 33 -19.42 8.97 8.53
C THR A 33 -19.65 8.06 7.34
N LEU A 34 -19.52 8.60 6.13
CA LEU A 34 -19.73 7.87 4.89
C LEU A 34 -18.47 7.98 4.03
N ALA A 35 -17.89 6.84 3.69
CA ALA A 35 -16.83 6.72 2.72
C ALA A 35 -17.35 6.02 1.46
N PRO A 36 -16.80 6.33 0.29
CA PRO A 36 -15.84 7.41 0.02
C PRO A 36 -16.51 8.79 -0.03
N GLU A 37 -15.74 9.84 0.27
CA GLU A 37 -16.21 11.23 0.15
C GLU A 37 -16.16 11.67 -1.32
N SER A 38 -17.33 11.85 -1.93
CA SER A 38 -17.50 12.29 -3.32
C SER A 38 -18.84 13.01 -3.48
N ASP A 39 -18.98 13.76 -4.57
CA ASP A 39 -20.23 14.38 -5.07
C ASP A 39 -20.79 13.62 -6.29
N VAL A 40 -20.10 12.58 -6.75
CA VAL A 40 -20.51 11.72 -7.86
C VAL A 40 -20.43 10.25 -7.46
N ALA A 41 -21.29 9.42 -8.05
CA ALA A 41 -21.31 7.98 -7.77
C ALA A 41 -21.88 7.16 -8.92
N ALA A 42 -21.28 5.99 -9.14
CA ALA A 42 -21.78 4.96 -10.03
C ALA A 42 -22.72 4.00 -9.29
N PRO A 43 -23.63 3.31 -9.98
CA PRO A 43 -24.54 2.34 -9.35
C PRO A 43 -23.84 1.31 -8.47
N LYS A 44 -22.68 0.81 -8.92
CA LYS A 44 -21.92 -0.25 -8.26
C LYS A 44 -20.90 0.26 -7.23
N ARG A 45 -20.79 1.58 -7.02
CA ARG A 45 -19.88 2.13 -6.00
C ARG A 45 -20.32 1.61 -4.63
N GLU A 46 -19.42 0.91 -3.95
CA GLU A 46 -19.64 0.49 -2.57
C GLU A 46 -19.41 1.68 -1.65
N PHE A 47 -20.42 1.96 -0.82
CA PHE A 47 -20.33 2.93 0.25
C PHE A 47 -20.13 2.18 1.57
N THR A 48 -19.17 2.65 2.37
CA THR A 48 -18.97 2.21 3.74
C THR A 48 -19.53 3.27 4.68
N LEU A 49 -20.57 2.91 5.41
CA LEU A 49 -21.22 3.72 6.42
C LEU A 49 -20.69 3.29 7.79
N THR A 50 -19.97 4.17 8.46
CA THR A 50 -19.54 3.97 9.85
C THR A 50 -20.41 4.83 10.77
N LEU A 51 -21.00 4.18 11.76
CA LEU A 51 -21.91 4.75 12.74
C LEU A 51 -21.32 4.54 14.13
N ARG A 52 -21.30 5.57 14.95
CA ARG A 52 -20.79 5.48 16.33
C ARG A 52 -21.76 6.11 17.30
N ASP A 53 -21.98 5.43 18.41
CA ASP A 53 -22.68 5.99 19.56
C ASP A 53 -21.99 5.56 20.85
N ALA A 54 -21.41 6.53 21.56
CA ALA A 54 -20.61 6.28 22.75
C ALA A 54 -21.47 6.04 24.01
N GLY A 55 -22.73 6.45 23.98
CA GLY A 55 -23.62 6.36 25.12
C GLY A 55 -24.52 5.13 25.08
N SER A 56 -25.79 5.30 24.74
CA SER A 56 -26.82 4.26 24.85
C SER A 56 -26.70 3.10 23.84
N GLY A 57 -25.87 3.26 22.82
CA GLY A 57 -25.68 2.34 21.72
C GLY A 57 -26.70 2.53 20.61
N LEU A 58 -26.35 2.10 19.40
CA LEU A 58 -27.18 2.20 18.22
C LEU A 58 -28.44 1.32 18.33
N LYS A 59 -29.57 1.85 17.87
CA LYS A 59 -30.87 1.19 17.75
C LYS A 59 -31.16 0.76 16.32
N SER A 60 -31.00 1.68 15.38
CA SER A 60 -31.23 1.41 13.96
C SER A 60 -30.45 2.37 13.06
N ALA A 61 -30.27 1.94 11.82
CA ALA A 61 -29.67 2.70 10.74
C ALA A 61 -30.51 2.55 9.48
N LYS A 62 -30.72 3.65 8.75
CA LYS A 62 -31.47 3.65 7.50
C LYS A 62 -30.78 4.50 6.46
N VAL A 63 -30.70 4.00 5.24
CA VAL A 63 -30.19 4.72 4.07
C VAL A 63 -31.29 4.79 3.03
N VAL A 64 -31.68 6.00 2.65
CA VAL A 64 -32.72 6.25 1.65
C VAL A 64 -32.13 7.11 0.54
N VAL A 65 -32.33 6.69 -0.70
CA VAL A 65 -32.02 7.50 -1.86
C VAL A 65 -33.31 8.09 -2.44
N THR A 66 -33.24 9.36 -2.83
CA THR A 66 -34.33 10.10 -3.45
C THR A 66 -33.86 10.65 -4.80
N GLN A 67 -34.55 10.28 -5.88
CA GLN A 67 -34.34 10.87 -7.21
C GLN A 67 -35.69 11.27 -7.78
N SER A 68 -35.83 12.55 -8.11
CA SER A 68 -37.13 13.17 -8.40
C SER A 68 -38.10 12.89 -7.23
N ASP A 69 -39.26 12.26 -7.50
CA ASP A 69 -40.26 11.93 -6.47
C ASP A 69 -40.14 10.49 -5.93
N LYS A 70 -39.18 9.70 -6.44
CA LYS A 70 -39.01 8.30 -6.03
C LYS A 70 -38.06 8.21 -4.85
N GLN A 71 -38.54 7.64 -3.74
CA GLN A 71 -37.71 7.28 -2.59
C GLN A 71 -37.52 5.77 -2.50
N ILE A 72 -36.28 5.33 -2.31
CA ILE A 72 -35.92 3.92 -2.22
C ILE A 72 -35.01 3.72 -1.03
N THR A 73 -35.36 2.76 -0.18
CA THR A 73 -34.52 2.37 0.95
C THR A 73 -33.44 1.41 0.45
N LEU A 74 -32.18 1.77 0.64
CA LEU A 74 -31.01 0.95 0.31
C LEU A 74 -30.53 0.10 1.49
N LEU A 75 -30.74 0.59 2.71
CA LEU A 75 -30.39 -0.09 3.97
C LEU A 75 -31.46 0.23 5.02
N ASP A 76 -31.89 -0.78 5.76
CA ASP A 76 -32.79 -0.65 6.92
C ASP A 76 -32.39 -1.68 7.98
N THR A 77 -31.47 -1.32 8.86
CA THR A 77 -30.86 -2.21 9.86
C THR A 77 -31.36 -1.86 11.25
N THR A 78 -31.75 -2.89 12.02
CA THR A 78 -32.04 -2.77 13.45
C THR A 78 -31.06 -3.59 14.26
N TYR A 79 -30.43 -2.97 15.26
CA TYR A 79 -29.48 -3.64 16.13
C TYR A 79 -30.21 -4.27 17.31
N ALA A 80 -30.02 -5.57 17.55
CA ALA A 80 -30.70 -6.27 18.65
C ALA A 80 -30.15 -5.88 20.03
N ASN A 81 -28.82 -5.69 20.11
CA ASN A 81 -28.10 -5.32 21.33
C ASN A 81 -27.50 -3.90 21.19
N PRO A 82 -27.08 -3.24 22.29
CA PRO A 82 -26.36 -1.97 22.22
C PRO A 82 -25.05 -2.13 21.45
N VAL A 83 -24.98 -1.53 20.26
CA VAL A 83 -23.78 -1.51 19.41
C VAL A 83 -23.17 -0.11 19.49
N ARG A 84 -21.92 0.00 19.94
CA ARG A 84 -21.23 1.31 20.03
C ARG A 84 -20.66 1.78 18.70
N GLU A 85 -20.34 0.83 17.82
CA GLU A 85 -19.82 1.09 16.49
C GLU A 85 -20.36 0.04 15.52
N ALA A 86 -20.95 0.50 14.41
CA ALA A 86 -21.41 -0.35 13.32
C ALA A 86 -20.78 0.12 12.01
N VAL A 87 -20.42 -0.86 11.18
CA VAL A 87 -19.92 -0.62 9.82
C VAL A 87 -20.84 -1.35 8.86
N GLU A 88 -21.57 -0.59 8.06
CA GLU A 88 -22.52 -1.10 7.08
C GLU A 88 -22.01 -0.80 5.66
N LYS A 89 -22.31 -1.70 4.73
CA LYS A 89 -21.93 -1.54 3.31
C LYS A 89 -23.17 -1.59 2.42
N PHE A 90 -23.24 -0.71 1.44
CA PHE A 90 -24.34 -0.69 0.47
C PHE A 90 -23.89 -0.15 -0.89
N THR A 91 -24.70 -0.36 -1.93
CA THR A 91 -24.52 0.20 -3.28
C THR A 91 -25.81 0.90 -3.71
N LEU A 92 -25.75 1.62 -4.84
CA LEU A 92 -26.90 2.30 -5.44
C LEU A 92 -27.64 1.41 -6.45
N GLU A 93 -27.07 0.26 -6.84
CA GLU A 93 -27.59 -0.66 -7.85
C GLU A 93 -29.05 -1.10 -7.58
N PRO A 94 -29.48 -1.42 -6.34
CA PRO A 94 -30.86 -1.80 -6.07
C PRO A 94 -31.88 -0.70 -6.33
N ALA A 95 -31.46 0.58 -6.34
CA ALA A 95 -32.36 1.70 -6.56
C ALA A 95 -32.76 1.90 -8.04
N GLY A 96 -31.98 1.35 -8.98
CA GLY A 96 -32.25 1.51 -10.41
C GLY A 96 -32.36 2.98 -10.82
N LEU A 97 -31.47 3.81 -10.29
CA LEU A 97 -31.42 5.25 -10.57
C LEU A 97 -31.00 5.50 -12.02
N ARG A 98 -31.38 6.66 -12.55
CA ARG A 98 -30.91 7.16 -13.86
C ARG A 98 -29.80 8.18 -13.67
N ASP A 99 -28.98 8.39 -14.69
CA ASP A 99 -27.96 9.44 -14.68
C ASP A 99 -28.57 10.80 -14.31
N GLY A 100 -27.85 11.56 -13.49
CA GLY A 100 -28.29 12.85 -12.99
C GLY A 100 -28.39 12.93 -11.46
N PRO A 101 -28.93 14.04 -10.93
CA PRO A 101 -28.87 14.33 -9.51
C PRO A 101 -29.73 13.38 -8.67
N PHE A 102 -29.25 13.03 -7.48
CA PHE A 102 -30.02 12.34 -6.45
C PHE A 102 -29.59 12.81 -5.06
N THR A 103 -30.43 12.55 -4.07
CA THR A 103 -30.19 12.87 -2.67
C THR A 103 -30.09 11.59 -1.87
N LEU A 104 -29.00 11.42 -1.13
CA LEU A 104 -28.80 10.32 -0.19
C LEU A 104 -29.05 10.84 1.24
N THR A 105 -29.99 10.23 1.94
CA THR A 105 -30.29 10.53 3.34
C THR A 105 -29.99 9.33 4.20
N ILE A 106 -29.12 9.53 5.18
CA ILE A 106 -28.69 8.51 6.15
C ILE A 106 -29.21 8.93 7.52
N THR A 107 -29.91 8.03 8.19
CA THR A 107 -30.45 8.26 9.53
C THR A 107 -29.95 7.18 10.47
N ALA A 108 -29.45 7.59 11.64
CA ALA A 108 -29.07 6.68 12.72
C ALA A 108 -29.83 7.09 13.99
N THR A 109 -30.35 6.09 14.69
CA THR A 109 -31.09 6.28 15.95
C THR A 109 -30.41 5.51 17.06
N ASP A 110 -30.28 6.10 18.25
CA ASP A 110 -29.74 5.43 19.44
C ASP A 110 -30.83 4.75 20.28
N ARG A 111 -30.44 4.07 21.36
CA ARG A 111 -31.34 3.39 22.31
C ARG A 111 -31.70 4.23 23.53
N SER A 112 -31.39 5.53 23.53
CA SER A 112 -31.60 6.37 24.70
C SER A 112 -33.10 6.48 25.02
N ILE A 113 -33.41 6.74 26.28
CA ILE A 113 -34.78 7.02 26.72
C ILE A 113 -35.24 8.45 26.32
N ALA A 114 -34.40 9.19 25.60
CA ALA A 114 -34.73 10.49 25.04
C ALA A 114 -35.96 10.39 24.14
N ASN A 115 -36.69 11.50 24.02
CA ASN A 115 -37.88 11.60 23.16
C ASN A 115 -38.90 10.48 23.45
N PHE A 116 -39.17 10.22 24.74
CA PHE A 116 -40.06 9.14 25.18
C PHE A 116 -39.66 7.75 24.65
N SER A 117 -38.38 7.37 24.80
CA SER A 117 -37.78 6.10 24.30
C SER A 117 -37.70 5.95 22.77
N ALA A 118 -37.98 7.01 22.01
CA ALA A 118 -37.73 7.01 20.58
C ALA A 118 -36.21 6.98 20.27
N GLY A 119 -35.38 7.53 21.17
CA GLY A 119 -33.94 7.69 21.00
C GLY A 119 -33.57 9.07 20.45
N ASN A 120 -32.28 9.41 20.44
CA ASN A 120 -31.75 10.52 19.68
C ASN A 120 -31.53 10.09 18.23
N ILE A 121 -31.85 11.00 17.30
CA ILE A 121 -31.74 10.77 15.87
C ILE A 121 -30.69 11.71 15.28
N ALA A 122 -29.72 11.12 14.58
CA ALA A 122 -28.82 11.81 13.67
C ALA A 122 -29.26 11.57 12.23
N ALA A 123 -29.23 12.61 11.40
CA ALA A 123 -29.51 12.49 9.98
C ALA A 123 -28.49 13.30 9.19
N VAL A 124 -27.94 12.71 8.14
CA VAL A 124 -27.03 13.33 7.18
C VAL A 124 -27.64 13.21 5.80
N THR A 125 -27.77 14.33 5.11
CA THR A 125 -28.25 14.39 3.73
C THR A 125 -27.13 14.91 2.84
N ARG A 126 -26.83 14.18 1.75
CA ARG A 126 -25.82 14.54 0.76
C ARG A 126 -26.42 14.53 -0.63
N GLN A 127 -26.05 15.51 -1.45
CA GLN A 127 -26.39 15.56 -2.87
C GLN A 127 -25.29 14.89 -3.67
N TYR A 128 -25.71 14.11 -4.67
CA TYR A 128 -24.83 13.41 -5.59
C TYR A 128 -25.33 13.58 -7.02
N THR A 129 -24.43 13.37 -7.98
CA THR A 129 -24.78 13.10 -9.38
C THR A 129 -24.46 11.64 -9.70
N LEU A 130 -25.45 10.90 -10.17
CA LEU A 130 -25.24 9.55 -10.69
C LEU A 130 -24.56 9.66 -12.05
N ASP A 131 -23.43 8.96 -12.19
CA ASP A 131 -22.66 8.84 -13.42
C ASP A 131 -22.37 7.37 -13.70
N THR A 132 -22.86 6.87 -14.83
CA THR A 132 -22.73 5.46 -15.24
C THR A 132 -21.69 5.24 -16.33
N ILE A 133 -21.03 6.30 -16.81
CA ILE A 133 -20.13 6.23 -17.96
C ILE A 133 -18.71 5.97 -17.49
N PRO A 134 -18.07 4.84 -17.86
CA PRO A 134 -16.68 4.61 -17.50
C PRO A 134 -15.72 5.53 -18.22
N PRO A 135 -14.58 5.89 -17.58
CA PRO A 135 -13.57 6.71 -18.21
C PRO A 135 -12.97 5.99 -19.42
N ARG A 136 -12.81 6.73 -20.52
CA ARG A 136 -12.13 6.27 -21.72
C ARG A 136 -10.62 6.45 -21.57
N VAL A 137 -9.89 5.39 -21.86
CA VAL A 137 -8.43 5.34 -21.77
C VAL A 137 -7.85 5.12 -23.16
N ASP A 138 -6.95 6.01 -23.59
CA ASP A 138 -6.24 5.90 -24.85
C ASP A 138 -4.73 5.73 -24.58
N VAL A 139 -4.19 4.52 -24.80
CA VAL A 139 -2.76 4.24 -24.63
C VAL A 139 -1.98 4.83 -25.80
N THR A 140 -1.03 5.71 -25.49
CA THR A 140 -0.26 6.48 -26.49
C THR A 140 1.14 5.92 -26.76
N SER A 141 1.70 5.15 -25.83
CA SER A 141 2.97 4.43 -26.03
C SER A 141 2.77 3.21 -26.93
N LEU A 142 3.73 2.95 -27.82
CA LEU A 142 3.59 1.93 -28.88
C LEU A 142 4.31 0.61 -28.60
N ALA A 143 5.44 0.65 -27.89
CA ALA A 143 6.31 -0.51 -27.67
C ALA A 143 6.60 -0.75 -26.19
N HIS A 144 6.36 -1.98 -25.73
CA HIS A 144 6.48 -2.39 -24.33
C HIS A 144 7.17 -3.76 -24.23
N ASN A 145 8.50 -3.78 -24.17
CA ASN A 145 9.27 -5.02 -24.04
C ASN A 145 9.68 -5.17 -22.58
N VAL A 146 9.19 -6.20 -21.89
CA VAL A 146 9.44 -6.37 -20.46
C VAL A 146 10.03 -7.74 -20.20
N ARG A 147 11.21 -7.77 -19.58
CA ARG A 147 11.83 -9.01 -19.14
C ARG A 147 11.23 -9.45 -17.81
N GLN A 148 11.12 -10.77 -17.62
CA GLN A 148 10.69 -11.33 -16.36
C GLN A 148 11.62 -10.92 -15.23
N GLY A 149 11.04 -10.36 -14.16
CA GLY A 149 11.75 -9.69 -13.08
C GLY A 149 12.11 -8.23 -13.34
N GLY A 150 11.76 -7.67 -14.50
CA GLY A 150 12.09 -6.30 -14.92
C GLY A 150 10.92 -5.33 -14.81
N VAL A 151 11.15 -4.11 -15.32
CA VAL A 151 10.18 -2.99 -15.27
C VAL A 151 9.76 -2.60 -16.69
N GLY A 152 8.45 -2.40 -16.87
CA GLY A 152 7.88 -1.73 -18.03
C GLY A 152 7.38 -0.33 -17.68
N ALA A 153 7.12 0.47 -18.71
CA ALA A 153 6.51 1.79 -18.56
C ALA A 153 5.44 1.98 -19.63
N VAL A 154 4.36 2.71 -19.33
CA VAL A 154 3.26 3.00 -20.25
C VAL A 154 2.86 4.47 -20.15
N SER A 155 2.47 5.08 -21.27
CA SER A 155 1.85 6.40 -21.30
C SER A 155 0.48 6.37 -21.96
N PHE A 156 -0.49 7.02 -21.34
CA PHE A 156 -1.88 7.05 -21.78
C PHE A 156 -2.56 8.38 -21.46
N SER A 157 -3.68 8.65 -22.13
CA SER A 157 -4.57 9.76 -21.84
C SER A 157 -5.90 9.25 -21.31
N VAL A 158 -6.57 10.06 -20.50
CA VAL A 158 -7.91 9.80 -19.97
C VAL A 158 -8.80 10.98 -20.37
N ASN A 159 -10.03 10.71 -20.80
CA ASN A 159 -11.01 11.74 -21.20
C ASN A 159 -11.46 12.64 -20.03
N GLU A 160 -11.17 12.25 -18.79
CA GLU A 160 -11.60 12.93 -17.57
C GLU A 160 -10.60 12.72 -16.44
N ALA A 161 -10.78 13.44 -15.33
CA ALA A 161 -9.91 13.35 -14.17
C ALA A 161 -10.21 12.09 -13.33
N PRO A 162 -9.27 11.15 -13.18
CA PRO A 162 -9.48 9.92 -12.44
C PRO A 162 -9.35 10.10 -10.93
N GLU A 163 -10.05 9.27 -10.16
CA GLU A 163 -9.79 9.01 -8.74
C GLU A 163 -8.50 8.19 -8.56
N SER A 164 -8.29 7.20 -9.44
CA SER A 164 -7.03 6.43 -9.51
C SER A 164 -6.73 6.01 -10.94
N ALA A 165 -5.45 5.99 -11.30
CA ALA A 165 -4.97 5.53 -12.60
C ALA A 165 -3.68 4.73 -12.41
N GLY A 166 -3.50 3.67 -13.19
CA GLY A 166 -2.34 2.80 -13.04
C GLY A 166 -2.35 1.60 -13.98
N VAL A 167 -1.40 0.71 -13.77
CA VAL A 167 -1.27 -0.54 -14.50
C VAL A 167 -1.58 -1.70 -13.56
N VAL A 168 -2.37 -2.65 -14.04
CA VAL A 168 -2.65 -3.90 -13.31
C VAL A 168 -1.87 -5.02 -13.96
N VAL A 169 -1.18 -5.81 -13.15
CA VAL A 169 -0.49 -7.05 -13.56
C VAL A 169 -0.84 -8.14 -12.56
N GLY A 170 -1.64 -9.12 -12.99
CA GLY A 170 -2.21 -10.10 -12.06
C GLY A 170 -3.08 -9.39 -11.01
N ASN A 171 -2.68 -9.50 -9.74
CA ASN A 171 -3.37 -8.87 -8.61
C ASN A 171 -2.72 -7.53 -8.17
N ASP A 172 -1.56 -7.19 -8.73
CA ASP A 172 -0.80 -6.00 -8.34
C ASP A 172 -1.26 -4.78 -9.16
N PHE A 173 -1.36 -3.63 -8.50
CA PHE A 173 -1.68 -2.34 -9.10
C PHE A 173 -0.51 -1.37 -8.90
N TYR A 174 0.04 -0.85 -9.99
CA TYR A 174 1.13 0.11 -10.01
C TYR A 174 0.58 1.49 -10.39
N PRO A 175 0.69 2.52 -9.52
CA PRO A 175 0.15 3.84 -9.80
C PRO A 175 0.76 4.49 -11.05
N ALA A 176 -0.06 5.25 -11.76
CA ALA A 176 0.36 6.16 -12.81
C ALA A 176 0.18 7.61 -12.38
N TYR A 177 1.09 8.46 -12.82
CA TYR A 177 1.20 9.84 -12.39
C TYR A 177 0.97 10.78 -13.57
N LYS A 178 0.29 11.89 -13.30
CA LYS A 178 0.01 12.90 -14.32
C LYS A 178 1.28 13.69 -14.64
N LEU A 179 1.60 13.80 -15.92
CA LEU A 179 2.71 14.57 -16.46
C LEU A 179 2.27 16.00 -16.84
N ASP A 180 3.25 16.90 -17.00
CA ASP A 180 3.01 18.29 -17.39
C ASP A 180 2.31 18.43 -18.75
N ASN A 181 2.51 17.46 -19.65
CA ASN A 181 1.84 17.40 -20.95
C ASN A 181 0.38 16.92 -20.88
N GLY A 182 -0.14 16.67 -19.67
CA GLY A 182 -1.51 16.23 -19.42
C GLY A 182 -1.73 14.72 -19.50
N LYS A 183 -0.75 13.95 -20.01
CA LYS A 183 -0.82 12.48 -20.06
C LYS A 183 -0.55 11.88 -18.68
N TYR A 184 -0.85 10.59 -18.54
CA TYR A 184 -0.46 9.76 -17.42
C TYR A 184 0.71 8.86 -17.81
N PHE A 185 1.62 8.65 -16.87
CA PHE A 185 2.77 7.78 -17.00
C PHE A 185 2.82 6.82 -15.82
N GLY A 186 2.86 5.52 -16.10
CA GLY A 186 2.95 4.47 -15.09
C GLY A 186 4.10 3.53 -15.37
N LEU A 187 4.84 3.19 -14.31
CA LEU A 187 5.77 2.05 -14.32
C LEU A 187 5.01 0.80 -13.87
N TYR A 188 5.46 -0.39 -14.25
CA TYR A 188 4.89 -1.65 -13.79
C TYR A 188 5.90 -2.79 -13.82
N VAL A 189 5.74 -3.77 -12.94
CA VAL A 189 6.67 -4.93 -12.85
C VAL A 189 6.13 -6.12 -13.65
N PHE A 190 7.03 -6.86 -14.29
CA PHE A 190 6.80 -8.27 -14.64
C PHE A 190 7.39 -9.14 -13.52
N PRO A 191 6.58 -9.71 -12.62
CA PRO A 191 7.10 -10.41 -11.45
C PRO A 191 8.00 -11.60 -11.84
N TYR A 192 9.08 -11.80 -11.10
CA TYR A 192 10.05 -12.86 -11.38
C TYR A 192 9.46 -14.27 -11.26
N ASN A 193 8.43 -14.43 -10.42
CA ASN A 193 7.77 -15.70 -10.09
C ASN A 193 6.43 -15.89 -10.83
N MET A 194 6.05 -14.98 -11.72
CA MET A 194 4.83 -15.09 -12.53
C MET A 194 5.09 -15.94 -13.77
N ASP A 195 4.20 -16.88 -14.10
CA ASP A 195 4.27 -17.57 -15.40
C ASP A 195 4.12 -16.53 -16.52
N PRO A 196 5.00 -16.50 -17.53
CA PRO A 196 4.91 -15.55 -18.64
C PRO A 196 3.55 -15.51 -19.35
N LYS A 197 2.76 -16.58 -19.30
CA LYS A 197 1.40 -16.63 -19.86
C LYS A 197 0.39 -15.80 -19.06
N ASP A 198 0.62 -15.63 -17.76
CA ASP A 198 -0.23 -14.85 -16.86
C ASP A 198 0.15 -13.37 -16.86
N PHE A 199 1.28 -13.01 -17.48
CA PHE A 199 1.71 -11.64 -17.64
C PHE A 199 0.87 -10.91 -18.70
N VAL A 200 -0.23 -10.30 -18.25
CA VAL A 200 -1.18 -9.53 -19.06
C VAL A 200 -1.36 -8.14 -18.47
N PRO A 201 -0.40 -7.21 -18.69
CA PRO A 201 -0.52 -5.85 -18.19
C PRO A 201 -1.65 -5.08 -18.88
N LYS A 202 -2.42 -4.33 -18.09
CA LYS A 202 -3.52 -3.47 -18.58
C LYS A 202 -3.51 -2.15 -17.84
N VAL A 203 -3.85 -1.06 -18.53
CA VAL A 203 -4.15 0.20 -17.85
C VAL A 203 -5.54 0.08 -17.23
N LYS A 204 -5.66 0.45 -15.95
CA LYS A 204 -6.93 0.57 -15.23
C LYS A 204 -7.05 1.98 -14.67
N VAL A 205 -8.20 2.57 -14.91
CA VAL A 205 -8.55 3.91 -14.44
C VAL A 205 -9.90 3.84 -13.75
N THR A 206 -9.98 4.41 -12.56
CA THR A 206 -11.23 4.58 -11.81
C THR A 206 -11.54 6.07 -11.78
N ASP A 207 -12.73 6.48 -12.20
CA ASP A 207 -13.18 7.88 -12.08
C ASP A 207 -13.65 8.20 -10.65
N LYS A 208 -14.07 9.45 -10.40
CA LYS A 208 -14.59 9.86 -9.09
C LYS A 208 -15.93 9.21 -8.72
N ALA A 209 -16.69 8.76 -9.71
CA ALA A 209 -17.93 8.02 -9.53
C ALA A 209 -17.68 6.54 -9.22
N GLY A 210 -16.44 6.04 -9.33
CA GLY A 210 -16.10 4.63 -9.15
C GLY A 210 -16.34 3.77 -10.39
N ASN A 211 -16.63 4.34 -11.56
CA ASN A 211 -16.63 3.56 -12.80
C ASN A 211 -15.19 3.22 -13.18
N ILE A 212 -15.02 2.05 -13.80
CA ILE A 212 -13.71 1.51 -14.14
C ILE A 212 -13.55 1.44 -15.65
N GLY A 213 -12.60 2.20 -16.19
CA GLY A 213 -12.08 2.07 -17.54
C GLY A 213 -10.87 1.15 -17.57
N VAL A 214 -10.81 0.26 -18.57
CA VAL A 214 -9.65 -0.64 -18.78
C VAL A 214 -9.22 -0.57 -20.23
N ALA A 215 -7.91 -0.43 -20.46
CA ALA A 215 -7.31 -0.52 -21.79
C ALA A 215 -6.17 -1.52 -21.82
N SER A 216 -6.23 -2.43 -22.79
CA SER A 216 -5.10 -3.29 -23.15
C SER A 216 -4.15 -2.53 -24.07
N PHE A 217 -2.88 -2.93 -24.07
CA PHE A 217 -1.88 -2.40 -24.98
C PHE A 217 -0.97 -3.51 -25.50
N ARG A 218 -0.23 -3.25 -26.57
CA ARG A 218 0.72 -4.22 -27.12
C ARG A 218 1.95 -4.31 -26.22
N TYR A 219 2.30 -5.52 -25.81
CA TYR A 219 3.51 -5.79 -25.04
C TYR A 219 4.17 -7.08 -25.51
N GLN A 220 5.46 -7.21 -25.19
CA GLN A 220 6.24 -8.42 -25.36
C GLN A 220 6.72 -8.89 -23.98
N ALA A 221 6.21 -10.05 -23.55
CA ALA A 221 6.73 -10.76 -22.38
C ALA A 221 8.02 -11.48 -22.78
N ILE A 222 9.13 -11.16 -22.11
CA ILE A 222 10.42 -11.79 -22.36
C ILE A 222 10.77 -12.69 -21.16
N PRO A 223 10.53 -14.01 -21.24
CA PRO A 223 10.79 -14.92 -20.13
C PRO A 223 12.28 -14.97 -19.79
N ARG A 224 12.59 -15.25 -18.53
CA ARG A 224 13.96 -15.34 -18.04
C ARG A 224 14.18 -16.64 -17.28
N LYS A 225 15.30 -17.30 -17.55
CA LYS A 225 15.77 -18.41 -16.72
C LYS A 225 16.65 -17.86 -15.61
N PHE A 226 16.29 -18.16 -14.37
CA PHE A 226 17.06 -17.76 -13.20
C PHE A 226 18.05 -18.87 -12.81
N ARG A 227 19.18 -18.46 -12.22
CA ARG A 227 20.22 -19.38 -11.76
C ARG A 227 19.71 -20.14 -10.52
N GLN A 228 20.16 -21.37 -10.37
CA GLN A 228 20.01 -22.13 -9.12
C GLN A 228 21.36 -22.18 -8.42
N ASP A 229 21.37 -21.96 -7.12
CA ASP A 229 22.57 -21.90 -6.31
C ASP A 229 22.39 -22.74 -5.03
N LYS A 230 23.46 -23.37 -4.58
CA LYS A 230 23.48 -24.21 -3.37
C LYS A 230 24.44 -23.59 -2.37
N LEU A 231 23.93 -23.21 -1.21
CA LEU A 231 24.68 -22.52 -0.18
C LEU A 231 24.80 -23.38 1.07
N ASN A 232 26.04 -23.63 1.50
CA ASN A 232 26.31 -24.35 2.74
C ASN A 232 26.45 -23.36 3.89
N ILE A 233 25.57 -23.47 4.86
CA ILE A 233 25.61 -22.72 6.12
C ILE A 233 26.53 -23.49 7.08
N SER A 234 27.53 -22.81 7.62
CA SER A 234 28.51 -23.37 8.57
C SER A 234 28.26 -22.85 9.98
N ASP A 235 28.77 -23.58 10.98
CA ASP A 235 28.74 -23.16 12.38
C ASP A 235 29.39 -21.77 12.56
N ASN A 236 30.55 -21.54 11.95
CA ASN A 236 31.23 -20.24 11.98
C ASN A 236 30.37 -19.10 11.41
N PHE A 237 29.62 -19.36 10.33
CA PHE A 237 28.70 -18.37 9.79
C PHE A 237 27.57 -18.07 10.79
N LEU A 238 26.97 -19.11 11.35
CA LEU A 238 25.89 -18.98 12.33
C LEU A 238 26.36 -18.21 13.58
N GLU A 239 27.49 -18.61 14.16
CA GLU A 239 28.07 -17.98 15.35
C GLU A 239 28.45 -16.52 15.12
N SER A 240 28.93 -16.17 13.93
CA SER A 240 29.29 -14.79 13.60
C SER A 240 28.09 -13.89 13.30
N LYS A 241 26.99 -14.43 12.77
CA LYS A 241 25.86 -13.62 12.29
C LYS A 241 24.70 -13.53 13.26
N MET A 242 24.34 -14.63 13.91
CA MET A 242 23.12 -14.70 14.72
C MET A 242 23.08 -13.76 15.93
N PRO A 243 24.22 -13.43 16.59
CA PRO A 243 24.20 -12.48 17.71
C PRO A 243 23.59 -11.11 17.39
N GLN A 244 23.67 -10.66 16.13
CA GLN A 244 23.04 -9.40 15.69
C GLN A 244 21.51 -9.39 15.81
N TYR A 245 20.88 -10.55 15.98
CA TYR A 245 19.42 -10.70 16.02
C TYR A 245 18.89 -11.10 17.40
N TYR A 246 19.74 -11.23 18.43
CA TYR A 246 19.31 -11.72 19.75
C TYR A 246 18.29 -10.84 20.47
N ASP A 247 18.29 -9.55 20.17
CA ASP A 247 17.33 -8.57 20.71
C ASP A 247 16.00 -8.59 19.96
N ILE A 248 15.99 -9.09 18.71
CA ILE A 248 14.80 -9.18 17.86
C ILE A 248 14.13 -10.55 18.03
N ILE A 249 14.92 -11.62 18.10
CA ILE A 249 14.45 -12.99 18.24
C ILE A 249 14.81 -13.44 19.66
N THR A 250 13.86 -13.34 20.57
CA THR A 250 14.07 -13.57 22.01
C THR A 250 13.62 -14.94 22.50
N ASP A 251 12.87 -15.69 21.69
CA ASP A 251 12.25 -16.95 22.09
C ASP A 251 13.15 -18.19 21.91
N THR A 252 14.32 -18.02 21.31
CA THR A 252 15.35 -19.07 21.20
C THR A 252 16.77 -18.49 21.21
N ARG A 253 17.74 -19.31 21.57
CA ARG A 253 19.19 -19.05 21.48
C ARG A 253 19.93 -20.10 20.64
N ASP A 254 19.19 -20.97 19.97
CA ASP A 254 19.73 -21.87 18.94
C ASP A 254 19.97 -21.07 17.66
N ASN A 255 21.23 -20.96 17.23
CA ASN A 255 21.62 -20.15 16.08
C ASN A 255 21.01 -20.63 14.76
N LEU A 256 20.80 -21.94 14.57
CA LEU A 256 20.15 -22.45 13.36
C LEU A 256 18.68 -22.04 13.34
N GLN A 257 17.99 -22.10 14.48
CA GLN A 257 16.60 -21.67 14.58
C GLN A 257 16.46 -20.14 14.38
N ILE A 258 17.38 -19.35 14.93
CA ILE A 258 17.42 -17.90 14.67
C ILE A 258 17.63 -17.64 13.18
N TYR A 259 18.58 -18.33 12.54
CA TYR A 259 18.83 -18.19 11.10
C TYR A 259 17.58 -18.45 10.27
N LEU A 260 16.86 -19.54 10.54
CA LEU A 260 15.65 -19.90 9.81
C LEU A 260 14.55 -18.84 9.96
N LYS A 261 14.37 -18.30 11.17
CA LYS A 261 13.43 -17.19 11.42
C LYS A 261 13.82 -15.91 10.70
N VAL A 262 15.11 -15.57 10.69
CA VAL A 262 15.61 -14.41 9.95
C VAL A 262 15.40 -14.60 8.45
N ASN A 263 15.77 -15.76 7.90
CA ASN A 263 15.72 -15.98 6.46
C ASN A 263 14.29 -16.18 5.92
N ASN A 264 13.32 -16.54 6.77
CA ASN A 264 11.90 -16.70 6.42
C ASN A 264 11.02 -15.54 6.90
N ASP A 265 10.86 -15.38 8.21
CA ASP A 265 9.87 -14.47 8.79
C ASP A 265 10.32 -13.02 8.66
N ILE A 266 11.57 -12.73 9.04
CA ILE A 266 12.12 -11.36 8.93
C ILE A 266 12.21 -10.95 7.45
N ARG A 267 12.60 -11.86 6.55
CA ARG A 267 12.56 -11.61 5.09
C ARG A 267 11.16 -11.20 4.62
N ARG A 268 10.11 -11.90 5.08
CA ARG A 268 8.71 -11.57 4.75
C ARG A 268 8.32 -10.19 5.29
N GLN A 269 8.70 -9.90 6.54
CA GLN A 269 8.48 -8.59 7.17
C GLN A 269 9.23 -7.47 6.44
N ASN A 270 10.45 -7.72 5.95
CA ASN A 270 11.18 -6.76 5.12
C ASN A 270 10.41 -6.45 3.83
N GLY A 271 9.82 -7.43 3.16
CA GLY A 271 8.97 -7.21 1.99
C GLY A 271 7.72 -6.37 2.29
N VAL A 272 7.06 -6.59 3.44
CA VAL A 272 5.92 -5.75 3.88
C VAL A 272 6.37 -4.31 4.13
N PHE A 273 7.48 -4.14 4.87
CA PHE A 273 8.06 -2.83 5.15
C PHE A 273 8.41 -2.07 3.85
N LEU A 274 9.01 -2.74 2.87
CA LEU A 274 9.37 -2.13 1.58
C LEU A 274 8.13 -1.65 0.81
N LYS A 275 7.05 -2.44 0.81
CA LYS A 275 5.75 -2.03 0.22
C LYS A 275 5.15 -0.81 0.92
N GLU A 276 5.15 -0.79 2.25
CA GLU A 276 4.64 0.35 3.02
C GLU A 276 5.48 1.62 2.82
N LEU A 277 6.80 1.47 2.72
CA LEU A 277 7.71 2.58 2.45
C LEU A 277 7.48 3.19 1.07
N ALA A 278 7.25 2.34 0.05
CA ALA A 278 7.06 2.78 -1.33
C ALA A 278 5.74 3.55 -1.56
N GLN A 279 4.71 3.33 -0.74
CA GLN A 279 3.45 4.11 -0.79
C GLN A 279 3.65 5.61 -0.56
N LYS A 280 4.80 6.02 0.01
CA LYS A 280 5.16 7.41 0.29
C LYS A 280 6.10 8.00 -0.78
N SER A 281 6.34 7.29 -1.88
CA SER A 281 7.18 7.75 -2.98
C SER A 281 6.65 9.05 -3.58
N ALA A 282 7.55 9.93 -4.00
CA ALA A 282 7.16 11.19 -4.63
C ALA A 282 6.37 10.94 -5.93
N PRO A 283 5.29 11.70 -6.21
CA PRO A 283 4.49 11.53 -7.43
C PRO A 283 5.16 12.12 -8.68
N THR A 284 6.44 12.47 -8.59
CA THR A 284 7.24 13.13 -9.64
C THR A 284 8.60 12.46 -9.74
N MET A 285 9.19 12.48 -10.92
CA MET A 285 10.54 11.94 -11.15
C MET A 285 11.62 12.79 -10.44
N LEU A 286 12.44 12.17 -9.59
CA LEU A 286 13.51 12.83 -8.82
C LEU A 286 14.93 12.55 -9.37
N TRP A 287 15.08 11.54 -10.22
CA TRP A 287 16.36 11.13 -10.79
C TRP A 287 16.69 11.89 -12.09
N ASP A 288 17.96 11.88 -12.48
CA ASP A 288 18.51 12.74 -13.53
C ASP A 288 18.28 12.23 -14.98
N LYS A 289 17.41 11.23 -15.16
CA LYS A 289 17.15 10.55 -16.44
C LYS A 289 18.39 9.83 -17.02
N LYS A 290 19.41 9.55 -16.22
CA LYS A 290 20.60 8.79 -16.62
C LYS A 290 20.61 7.37 -16.07
N ALA A 291 21.40 6.51 -16.72
CA ALA A 291 21.74 5.18 -16.23
C ALA A 291 22.20 5.22 -14.77
N PHE A 292 21.70 4.27 -13.99
CA PHE A 292 22.04 4.12 -12.59
C PHE A 292 23.49 3.66 -12.47
N LEU A 293 24.21 4.20 -11.48
CA LEU A 293 25.57 3.75 -11.21
C LEU A 293 25.56 2.37 -10.57
N ARG A 294 26.55 1.56 -10.96
CA ARG A 294 26.91 0.32 -10.29
C ARG A 294 28.03 0.62 -9.27
N LEU A 295 28.22 -0.26 -8.29
CA LEU A 295 29.39 -0.20 -7.40
C LEU A 295 30.68 -0.22 -8.25
N PRO A 296 31.56 0.79 -8.12
CA PRO A 296 32.80 0.86 -8.89
C PRO A 296 33.72 -0.33 -8.61
N ASN A 297 34.44 -0.79 -9.64
CA ASN A 297 35.43 -1.87 -9.53
C ASN A 297 34.91 -3.13 -8.82
N ALA A 298 33.64 -3.48 -9.04
CA ALA A 298 33.00 -4.60 -8.36
C ALA A 298 32.80 -5.81 -9.27
N ALA A 299 33.06 -7.00 -8.73
CA ALA A 299 32.72 -8.27 -9.35
C ALA A 299 31.31 -8.71 -8.93
N PRO A 300 30.45 -9.17 -9.86
CA PRO A 300 29.15 -9.72 -9.51
C PRO A 300 29.33 -11.08 -8.79
N ARG A 301 28.64 -11.26 -7.67
CA ARG A 301 28.67 -12.50 -6.86
C ARG A 301 27.37 -13.28 -6.94
N ALA A 302 26.25 -12.57 -7.02
CA ALA A 302 24.93 -13.15 -7.24
C ALA A 302 24.03 -12.22 -8.03
N GLY A 303 23.09 -12.81 -8.76
CA GLY A 303 22.13 -12.12 -9.61
C GLY A 303 20.74 -12.04 -8.98
N PHE A 304 19.92 -11.14 -9.53
CA PHE A 304 18.51 -11.05 -9.18
C PHE A 304 17.76 -12.30 -9.66
N GLY A 305 16.87 -12.80 -8.82
CA GLY A 305 16.03 -13.96 -9.06
C GLY A 305 16.76 -15.30 -8.86
N ASP A 306 18.03 -15.30 -8.44
CA ASP A 306 18.75 -16.55 -8.16
C ASP A 306 18.02 -17.36 -7.09
N HIS A 307 17.67 -18.60 -7.42
CA HIS A 307 17.03 -19.52 -6.50
C HIS A 307 18.11 -20.22 -5.65
N ARG A 308 18.12 -19.92 -4.35
CA ARG A 308 19.12 -20.39 -3.39
C ARG A 308 18.51 -21.50 -2.53
N THR A 309 19.14 -22.68 -2.56
CA THR A 309 18.86 -23.77 -1.63
C THR A 309 19.94 -23.80 -0.55
N TYR A 310 19.54 -23.73 0.71
CA TYR A 310 20.45 -23.68 1.86
C TYR A 310 20.58 -25.06 2.50
N TYR A 311 21.83 -25.46 2.78
CA TYR A 311 22.18 -26.71 3.43
C TYR A 311 22.91 -26.43 4.74
N TYR A 312 22.64 -27.23 5.76
CA TYR A 312 23.40 -27.28 7.01
C TYR A 312 23.66 -28.74 7.35
N GLN A 313 24.92 -29.09 7.59
CA GLN A 313 25.34 -30.48 7.84
C GLN A 313 24.82 -31.46 6.76
N ASN A 314 24.94 -31.08 5.48
CA ASN A 314 24.46 -31.81 4.30
C ASN A 314 22.93 -32.03 4.22
N LYS A 315 22.14 -31.43 5.11
CA LYS A 315 20.68 -31.46 5.06
C LYS A 315 20.17 -30.14 4.50
N GLU A 316 19.22 -30.21 3.58
CA GLU A 316 18.49 -29.02 3.13
C GLU A 316 17.67 -28.45 4.29
N ILE A 317 17.81 -27.15 4.53
CA ILE A 317 17.15 -26.45 5.64
C ILE A 317 16.22 -25.33 5.19
N ASP A 318 16.44 -24.75 4.00
CA ASP A 318 15.65 -23.62 3.52
C ASP A 318 15.81 -23.41 2.00
N GLN A 319 14.88 -22.68 1.39
CA GLN A 319 14.95 -22.21 0.00
C GLN A 319 14.47 -20.77 -0.08
N GLN A 320 15.27 -19.88 -0.70
CA GLN A 320 14.88 -18.49 -0.93
C GLN A 320 15.29 -18.01 -2.31
N THR A 321 14.71 -16.88 -2.74
CA THR A 321 15.13 -16.22 -3.97
C THR A 321 15.88 -14.93 -3.65
N HIS A 322 16.94 -14.66 -4.41
CA HIS A 322 17.76 -13.48 -4.24
C HIS A 322 17.15 -12.24 -4.90
N MET A 323 16.76 -11.24 -4.11
CA MET A 323 15.98 -10.06 -4.56
C MET A 323 16.83 -8.85 -4.95
N GLY A 324 18.04 -9.08 -5.46
CA GLY A 324 18.95 -8.01 -5.87
C GLY A 324 20.20 -8.54 -6.52
N VAL A 325 21.26 -7.74 -6.56
CA VAL A 325 22.57 -8.14 -7.08
C VAL A 325 23.63 -7.93 -6.02
N ASP A 326 24.47 -8.94 -5.82
CA ASP A 326 25.59 -8.87 -4.87
C ASP A 326 26.85 -8.46 -5.62
N LEU A 327 27.49 -7.38 -5.16
CA LEU A 327 28.63 -6.74 -5.80
C LEU A 327 29.78 -6.64 -4.81
N ALA A 328 30.85 -7.41 -5.04
CA ALA A 328 32.03 -7.40 -4.18
C ALA A 328 33.13 -6.53 -4.79
N SER A 329 33.70 -5.63 -3.99
CA SER A 329 34.87 -4.81 -4.33
C SER A 329 35.95 -4.99 -3.26
N LEU A 330 36.85 -4.02 -3.10
CA LEU A 330 37.75 -3.96 -1.94
C LEU A 330 36.93 -3.81 -0.65
N GLU A 331 37.45 -4.36 0.45
CA GLU A 331 36.78 -4.28 1.75
C GLU A 331 36.49 -2.83 2.13
N GLY A 332 35.24 -2.56 2.50
CA GLY A 332 34.80 -1.22 2.85
C GLY A 332 34.83 -0.21 1.72
N ALA A 333 34.60 -0.66 0.48
CA ALA A 333 34.50 0.20 -0.68
C ALA A 333 33.43 1.29 -0.48
N PRO A 334 33.69 2.53 -0.93
CA PRO A 334 32.70 3.60 -0.87
C PRO A 334 31.51 3.27 -1.78
N VAL A 335 30.31 3.44 -1.27
CA VAL A 335 29.06 3.12 -1.98
C VAL A 335 28.45 4.40 -2.53
N PRO A 336 28.52 4.66 -3.85
CA PRO A 336 27.87 5.81 -4.45
C PRO A 336 26.36 5.57 -4.62
N ALA A 337 25.58 6.64 -4.51
CA ALA A 337 24.19 6.65 -4.91
C ALA A 337 24.06 6.37 -6.41
N ALA A 338 23.24 5.38 -6.76
CA ALA A 338 23.06 4.95 -8.12
C ALA A 338 22.42 6.06 -8.98
N ASN A 339 21.51 6.83 -8.41
CA ASN A 339 20.98 8.05 -9.03
C ASN A 339 20.54 9.07 -7.96
N SER A 340 20.20 10.28 -8.38
CA SER A 340 19.65 11.34 -7.54
C SER A 340 18.27 10.97 -7.01
N GLY A 341 17.94 11.43 -5.81
CA GLY A 341 16.68 11.14 -5.14
C GLY A 341 16.68 11.61 -3.70
N LYS A 342 15.74 11.10 -2.90
CA LYS A 342 15.62 11.41 -1.48
C LYS A 342 15.84 10.16 -0.64
N VAL A 343 16.67 10.23 0.39
CA VAL A 343 16.85 9.12 1.34
C VAL A 343 15.57 8.95 2.14
N VAL A 344 14.95 7.78 2.06
CA VAL A 344 13.69 7.46 2.76
C VAL A 344 13.89 6.50 3.92
N PHE A 345 15.03 5.81 3.98
CA PHE A 345 15.38 4.93 5.09
C PHE A 345 16.90 4.83 5.28
N THR A 346 17.31 4.77 6.54
CA THR A 346 18.67 4.41 6.98
C THR A 346 18.59 3.58 8.26
N GLY A 347 19.32 2.48 8.33
CA GLY A 347 19.49 1.69 9.55
C GLY A 347 19.43 0.18 9.34
N PHE A 348 19.44 -0.58 10.43
CA PHE A 348 19.38 -2.04 10.38
C PHE A 348 18.01 -2.54 9.91
N LEU A 349 17.97 -3.26 8.79
CA LEU A 349 16.76 -3.79 8.17
C LEU A 349 16.86 -5.31 7.99
N GLY A 350 16.56 -6.06 9.04
CA GLY A 350 16.42 -7.51 8.98
C GLY A 350 17.56 -8.21 8.23
N ILE A 351 17.23 -8.96 7.17
CA ILE A 351 18.22 -9.72 6.40
C ILE A 351 19.28 -8.83 5.72
N TYR A 352 18.89 -7.59 5.39
CA TYR A 352 19.71 -6.63 4.66
C TYR A 352 20.78 -5.99 5.57
N GLY A 353 20.63 -6.07 6.89
CA GLY A 353 21.55 -5.41 7.82
C GLY A 353 21.48 -3.89 7.71
N GLU A 354 22.59 -3.20 7.94
CA GLU A 354 22.66 -1.74 7.77
C GLU A 354 22.39 -1.37 6.32
N THR A 355 21.31 -0.62 6.12
CA THR A 355 20.70 -0.38 4.81
C THR A 355 20.41 1.10 4.61
N VAL A 356 20.61 1.58 3.39
CA VAL A 356 20.09 2.87 2.89
C VAL A 356 19.07 2.60 1.79
N ILE A 357 17.95 3.32 1.78
CA ILE A 357 16.99 3.30 0.68
C ILE A 357 16.77 4.71 0.16
N ILE A 358 16.84 4.88 -1.16
CA ILE A 358 16.63 6.15 -1.86
C ILE A 358 15.37 6.04 -2.71
N ASP A 359 14.46 7.00 -2.54
CA ASP A 359 13.33 7.23 -3.43
C ASP A 359 13.74 8.10 -4.62
N HIS A 360 13.51 7.58 -5.82
CA HIS A 360 13.72 8.29 -7.08
C HIS A 360 12.40 8.86 -7.64
N GLY A 361 11.29 8.67 -6.92
CA GLY A 361 9.96 9.08 -7.30
C GLY A 361 9.27 8.08 -8.24
N LEU A 362 7.97 8.28 -8.45
CA LEU A 362 7.10 7.42 -9.25
C LEU A 362 7.11 5.94 -8.80
N GLY A 363 7.29 5.70 -7.50
CA GLY A 363 7.40 4.35 -6.91
C GLY A 363 8.78 3.69 -7.07
N LEU A 364 9.72 4.30 -7.81
CA LEU A 364 11.05 3.74 -8.07
C LEU A 364 12.01 4.02 -6.91
N GLN A 365 12.61 2.97 -6.35
CA GLN A 365 13.56 3.08 -5.24
C GLN A 365 14.81 2.24 -5.47
N THR A 366 15.92 2.61 -4.84
CA THR A 366 17.13 1.78 -4.74
C THR A 366 17.48 1.45 -3.30
N LEU A 367 17.96 0.23 -3.08
CA LEU A 367 18.35 -0.29 -1.76
C LEU A 367 19.83 -0.67 -1.76
N TYR A 368 20.55 -0.24 -0.72
CA TYR A 368 21.99 -0.44 -0.53
C TYR A 368 22.21 -1.08 0.83
N ALA A 369 22.55 -2.37 0.85
CA ALA A 369 22.54 -3.19 2.06
C ALA A 369 23.92 -3.75 2.42
N HIS A 370 23.97 -4.40 3.58
CA HIS A 370 25.16 -4.99 4.20
C HIS A 370 26.26 -3.98 4.53
N LEU A 371 25.90 -2.71 4.75
CA LEU A 371 26.87 -1.65 4.99
C LEU A 371 27.55 -1.82 6.36
N ARG A 372 28.78 -1.33 6.50
CA ARG A 372 29.43 -1.20 7.82
C ARG A 372 29.35 0.21 8.39
N GLN A 373 29.05 1.18 7.52
CA GLN A 373 29.01 2.59 7.82
C GLN A 373 27.95 3.22 6.91
N ILE A 374 27.07 4.02 7.50
CA ILE A 374 26.08 4.84 6.80
C ILE A 374 26.43 6.31 7.06
N ASP A 375 26.64 7.06 5.98
CA ASP A 375 26.93 8.50 6.01
C ASP A 375 25.70 9.35 5.66
N ALA A 376 24.76 8.76 4.91
CA ALA A 376 23.49 9.40 4.53
C ALA A 376 22.50 9.48 5.70
N LYS A 377 21.55 10.43 5.63
CA LYS A 377 20.48 10.60 6.63
C LYS A 377 19.10 10.59 5.98
N VAL A 378 18.10 10.05 6.66
CA VAL A 378 16.69 10.12 6.20
C VAL A 378 16.29 11.58 5.95
N GLY A 379 15.62 11.81 4.82
CA GLY A 379 15.17 13.13 4.35
C GLY A 379 16.18 13.86 3.46
N GLN A 380 17.45 13.44 3.46
CA GLN A 380 18.51 14.05 2.66
C GLN A 380 18.22 13.90 1.15
N ASP A 381 18.34 15.01 0.42
CA ASP A 381 18.43 14.99 -1.04
C ASP A 381 19.84 14.57 -1.43
N ILE A 382 19.93 13.50 -2.21
CA ILE A 382 21.17 12.87 -2.65
C ILE A 382 21.33 13.12 -4.14
N LYS A 383 22.55 13.46 -4.56
CA LYS A 383 22.91 13.49 -5.99
C LYS A 383 23.49 12.16 -6.41
N LYS A 384 23.25 11.79 -7.68
CA LYS A 384 23.92 10.65 -8.32
C LYS A 384 25.44 10.69 -8.07
N GLY A 385 26.00 9.58 -7.59
CA GLY A 385 27.42 9.44 -7.29
C GLY A 385 27.86 9.88 -5.89
N GLU A 386 27.00 10.55 -5.12
CA GLU A 386 27.29 10.93 -3.74
C GLU A 386 27.46 9.68 -2.86
N ILE A 387 28.44 9.69 -1.95
CA ILE A 387 28.76 8.52 -1.13
C ILE A 387 27.75 8.39 0.01
N LEU A 388 27.11 7.22 0.07
CA LEU A 388 26.09 6.88 1.07
C LEU A 388 26.68 6.23 2.32
N GLY A 389 27.88 5.66 2.20
CA GLY A 389 28.50 4.83 3.21
C GLY A 389 29.57 3.91 2.63
N LYS A 390 29.83 2.80 3.32
CA LYS A 390 30.83 1.80 2.91
C LYS A 390 30.27 0.39 3.00
N THR A 391 30.67 -0.47 2.06
CA THR A 391 30.34 -1.89 2.08
C THR A 391 30.82 -2.55 3.37
N GLY A 392 30.21 -3.69 3.71
CA GLY A 392 30.48 -4.37 4.96
C GLY A 392 29.89 -5.76 4.99
N VAL A 393 29.64 -6.24 6.21
CA VAL A 393 29.19 -7.61 6.48
C VAL A 393 27.98 -7.67 7.42
N SER A 394 27.25 -6.56 7.59
CA SER A 394 26.06 -6.54 8.46
C SER A 394 24.91 -7.38 7.88
N GLY A 395 23.99 -7.81 8.74
CA GLY A 395 22.88 -8.68 8.32
C GLY A 395 23.35 -10.09 7.98
N LEU A 396 22.79 -10.70 6.93
CA LEU A 396 23.12 -12.06 6.48
C LEU A 396 24.27 -12.16 5.46
N ALA A 397 25.11 -11.12 5.33
CA ALA A 397 26.23 -11.12 4.39
C ALA A 397 27.34 -12.12 4.76
N GLY A 398 27.63 -13.10 3.91
CA GLY A 398 28.71 -14.08 4.11
C GLY A 398 30.15 -13.55 3.93
N GLY A 399 30.31 -12.30 3.50
CA GLY A 399 31.58 -11.61 3.28
C GLY A 399 31.33 -10.17 2.83
N ASP A 400 32.37 -9.34 2.71
CA ASP A 400 32.19 -7.92 2.34
C ASP A 400 31.67 -7.79 0.91
N HIS A 401 30.48 -7.22 0.77
CA HIS A 401 29.88 -6.86 -0.52
C HIS A 401 28.76 -5.83 -0.33
N LEU A 402 28.35 -5.21 -1.43
CA LEU A 402 27.09 -4.48 -1.53
C LEU A 402 26.00 -5.42 -2.04
N HIS A 403 24.91 -5.55 -1.31
CA HIS A 403 23.66 -5.99 -1.89
C HIS A 403 22.93 -4.76 -2.45
N PHE A 404 22.72 -4.72 -3.77
CA PHE A 404 22.05 -3.63 -4.47
C PHE A 404 20.69 -4.10 -5.00
N GLY A 405 19.63 -3.40 -4.61
CA GLY A 405 18.26 -3.65 -5.07
C GLY A 405 17.71 -2.47 -5.85
N VAL A 406 16.84 -2.76 -6.82
CA VAL A 406 15.93 -1.76 -7.43
C VAL A 406 14.51 -2.23 -7.14
N LEU A 407 13.69 -1.34 -6.59
CA LEU A 407 12.31 -1.64 -6.24
C LEU A 407 11.37 -0.74 -7.03
N LEU A 408 10.23 -1.29 -7.44
CA LEU A 408 9.12 -0.51 -7.95
C LEU A 408 7.89 -0.81 -7.10
N ASP A 409 7.32 0.23 -6.49
CA ASP A 409 6.19 0.13 -5.55
C ASP A 409 6.45 -0.90 -4.43
N GLY A 410 7.71 -0.98 -4.00
CA GLY A 410 8.20 -1.86 -2.94
C GLY A 410 8.39 -3.32 -3.37
N GLN A 411 8.16 -3.66 -4.64
CA GLN A 411 8.50 -4.96 -5.20
C GLN A 411 9.90 -4.93 -5.81
N GLU A 412 10.73 -5.91 -5.46
CA GLU A 412 12.08 -6.00 -5.98
C GLU A 412 12.11 -6.42 -7.46
N THR A 413 12.98 -5.77 -8.22
CA THR A 413 13.16 -5.94 -9.65
C THR A 413 14.64 -6.09 -9.99
N SER A 414 14.92 -6.55 -11.21
CA SER A 414 16.26 -6.75 -11.73
C SER A 414 16.98 -5.41 -11.92
N PRO A 415 18.11 -5.15 -11.23
CA PRO A 415 18.86 -3.91 -11.39
C PRO A 415 19.57 -3.76 -12.73
N ILE A 416 19.77 -4.86 -13.46
CA ILE A 416 20.61 -4.93 -14.66
C ILE A 416 20.19 -3.93 -15.74
N GLU A 417 18.87 -3.79 -15.95
CA GLU A 417 18.30 -2.91 -16.98
C GLU A 417 18.57 -1.43 -16.68
N TRP A 418 18.56 -1.05 -15.40
CA TRP A 418 18.77 0.32 -14.96
C TRP A 418 20.21 0.81 -15.14
N TRP A 419 21.17 -0.08 -15.37
CA TRP A 419 22.56 0.28 -15.64
C TRP A 419 22.82 0.63 -17.12
N ASP A 420 21.85 0.44 -18.00
CA ASP A 420 21.97 0.70 -19.44
C ASP A 420 21.17 1.94 -19.85
N GLN A 421 21.87 2.98 -20.31
CA GLN A 421 21.23 4.21 -20.78
C GLN A 421 20.33 3.97 -21.98
N HIS A 422 20.74 3.11 -22.91
CA HIS A 422 19.96 2.82 -24.11
C HIS A 422 18.65 2.13 -23.72
N TRP A 423 18.70 1.20 -22.77
CA TRP A 423 17.49 0.57 -22.25
C TRP A 423 16.56 1.60 -21.60
N ILE A 424 17.10 2.53 -20.81
CA ILE A 424 16.31 3.60 -20.17
C ILE A 424 15.65 4.51 -21.23
N ASP A 425 16.41 4.93 -22.23
CA ASP A 425 15.92 5.82 -23.29
C ASP A 425 14.75 5.16 -24.04
N ASP A 426 14.91 3.89 -24.44
CA ASP A 426 13.91 3.15 -25.21
C ASP A 426 12.69 2.73 -24.39
N ASN A 427 12.89 2.27 -23.15
CA ASN A 427 11.84 1.61 -22.38
C ASN A 427 11.14 2.57 -21.42
N ILE A 428 11.81 3.62 -20.95
CA ILE A 428 11.28 4.57 -19.96
C ILE A 428 11.08 5.95 -20.58
N LEU A 429 12.15 6.60 -21.07
CA LEU A 429 12.09 8.03 -21.43
C LEU A 429 11.32 8.29 -22.73
N SER A 430 11.30 7.35 -23.67
CA SER A 430 10.50 7.43 -24.90
C SER A 430 8.98 7.53 -24.67
N LYS A 431 8.53 7.35 -23.42
CA LYS A 431 7.12 7.33 -23.00
C LYS A 431 6.77 8.50 -22.07
N LEU A 432 7.70 9.42 -21.79
CA LEU A 432 7.42 10.64 -21.03
C LEU A 432 6.73 11.71 -21.89
#